data_AF-A0A3D0QDL9-F1
#
_entry.id   AF-A0A3D0QDL9-F1
#
_cell.length_a   1.000
_cell.length_b   1.000
_cell.length_c   1.000
_cell.angle_alpha   90.00
_cell.angle_beta   90.00
_cell.angle_gamma   90.00
#
_symmetry.space_group_name_H-M   'P 1'
#
loop_
_entity.id
_entity.type
_entity.pdbx_description
1 polymer ?
#
loop_
_entity_poly.entity_id
_entity_poly.type
_entity_poly.pdbx_seq_one_letter_code
_entity_poly.pdbx_strand_id
1 'polypeptide(L)' 'DVKKGEIVSLIPLSRCEGIVTDGLRYALNGETLELGVRGGTSNVVTASPVSIKVKKGNLLLFRVFA' A
#
# COMPACT_ATOMS: atom_id res chain seq x y z
N ASP A 1 2.08 -5.35 14.39
CA ASP A 1 1.01 -6.33 14.10
C ASP A 1 -0.14 -5.70 13.34
N VAL A 2 -0.53 -6.33 12.22
CA VAL A 2 -1.77 -6.11 11.48
C VAL A 2 -2.52 -7.44 11.41
N LYS A 3 -3.83 -7.46 11.65
CA LYS A 3 -4.63 -8.68 11.58
C LYS A 3 -5.20 -8.91 10.19
N LYS A 4 -5.37 -10.17 9.81
CA LYS A 4 -6.08 -10.55 8.59
C LYS A 4 -7.49 -9.93 8.60
N GLY A 5 -7.86 -9.28 7.50
CA GLY A 5 -9.11 -8.55 7.35
C GLY A 5 -9.04 -7.06 7.68
N GLU A 6 -7.97 -6.57 8.34
CA GLU A 6 -7.78 -5.13 8.55
C GLU A 6 -7.60 -4.39 7.22
N ILE A 7 -8.06 -3.13 7.20
CA ILE A 7 -7.86 -2.23 6.07
C ILE A 7 -6.59 -1.41 6.29
N VAL A 8 -5.77 -1.32 5.25
CA VAL A 8 -4.61 -0.44 5.17
C VAL A 8 -4.68 0.38 3.88
N SER A 9 -4.50 1.68 3.97
CA SER A 9 -4.51 2.58 2.82
C SER A 9 -3.09 2.94 2.39
N LEU A 10 -2.81 2.75 1.10
CA LEU A 10 -1.56 3.19 0.44
C LEU A 10 -1.82 4.53 -0.24
N ILE A 11 -1.21 5.62 0.20
CA ILE A 11 -1.46 6.96 -0.35
C ILE A 11 -0.15 7.58 -0.86
N PRO A 12 -0.01 7.85 -2.17
CA PRO A 12 1.18 8.54 -2.67
C PRO A 12 1.21 10.00 -2.18
N LEU A 13 2.32 10.44 -1.56
CA LEU A 13 2.59 11.87 -1.28
C LEU A 13 3.38 12.54 -2.41
N SER A 14 4.01 11.72 -3.26
CA SER A 14 4.63 12.08 -4.53
C SER A 14 4.34 10.97 -5.54
N ARG A 15 4.78 11.12 -6.80
CA ARG A 15 4.91 9.95 -7.69
C ARG A 15 5.76 8.88 -7.00
N CYS A 16 5.21 7.69 -6.85
CA CYS A 16 5.82 6.55 -6.18
C CYS A 16 5.99 5.41 -7.17
N GLU A 17 7.22 5.02 -7.48
CA GLU A 17 7.54 4.08 -8.54
C GLU A 17 8.05 2.75 -7.96
N GLY A 18 7.76 1.65 -8.66
CA GLY A 18 8.27 0.32 -8.30
C GLY A 18 7.74 -0.18 -6.96
N ILE A 19 6.44 0.00 -6.70
CA ILE A 19 5.83 -0.44 -5.45
C ILE A 19 5.56 -1.93 -5.52
N VAL A 20 6.08 -2.68 -4.54
CA VAL A 20 5.82 -4.12 -4.40
C VAL A 20 5.21 -4.38 -3.02
N THR A 21 4.10 -5.11 -2.98
CA THR A 21 3.41 -5.48 -1.74
C THR A 21 3.17 -6.97 -1.63
N ASP A 22 3.27 -7.48 -0.40
CA ASP A 22 2.97 -8.86 -0.04
C ASP A 22 2.11 -8.90 1.24
N GLY A 23 1.26 -9.92 1.36
CA GLY A 23 0.29 -10.04 2.46
C GLY A 23 -0.94 -9.12 2.32
N LEU A 24 -1.18 -8.55 1.14
CA LEU A 24 -2.33 -7.71 0.83
C LEU A 24 -3.19 -8.30 -0.29
N ARG A 25 -4.52 -8.09 -0.24
CA ARG A 25 -5.47 -8.62 -1.24
C ARG A 25 -5.25 -8.05 -2.63
N TYR A 26 -4.99 -6.74 -2.72
CA TYR A 26 -4.70 -6.05 -3.97
C TYR A 26 -3.20 -5.81 -4.07
N ALA A 27 -2.45 -6.87 -4.35
CA ALA A 27 -1.00 -6.82 -4.41
C ALA A 27 -0.52 -5.86 -5.53
N LEU A 28 0.57 -5.16 -5.25
CA LEU A 28 1.30 -4.37 -6.23
C LEU A 28 2.59 -5.13 -6.56
N ASN A 29 2.93 -5.23 -7.84
CA ASN A 29 4.06 -5.98 -8.39
C ASN A 29 4.95 -5.07 -9.26
N GLY A 30 5.28 -3.88 -8.75
CA GLY A 30 6.16 -2.91 -9.40
C GLY A 30 5.44 -1.72 -10.03
N GLU A 31 4.14 -1.56 -9.78
CA GLU A 31 3.38 -0.45 -10.35
C GLU A 31 3.76 0.90 -9.72
N THR A 32 3.26 1.96 -10.37
CA THR A 32 3.38 3.35 -9.91
C THR A 32 2.07 3.83 -9.31
N LEU A 33 2.13 4.59 -8.22
CA LEU A 33 1.02 5.37 -7.67
C LEU A 33 1.34 6.86 -7.72
N GLU A 34 0.36 7.67 -8.10
CA GLU A 34 0.52 9.12 -8.24
C GLU A 34 -0.83 9.83 -8.07
N LEU A 35 -0.87 10.85 -7.24
CA LEU A 35 -2.09 11.63 -6.98
C LEU A 35 -2.64 12.20 -8.29
N GLY A 36 -3.95 12.06 -8.49
CA GLY A 36 -4.64 12.55 -9.70
C GLY A 36 -4.45 11.70 -10.96
N VAL A 37 -3.52 10.75 -10.98
CA VAL A 37 -3.29 9.84 -12.12
C VAL A 37 -3.74 8.43 -11.78
N ARG A 38 -3.17 7.88 -10.71
CA ARG A 38 -3.52 6.57 -10.15
C ARG A 38 -3.50 6.70 -8.63
N GLY A 39 -4.67 7.04 -8.10
CA GLY A 39 -4.86 7.36 -6.69
C GLY A 39 -4.44 6.23 -5.74
N GLY A 40 -4.32 6.58 -4.46
CA GLY A 40 -4.05 5.62 -3.41
C GLY A 40 -5.10 4.51 -3.34
N THR A 41 -4.70 3.33 -2.89
CA THR A 41 -5.59 2.16 -2.79
C THR A 41 -5.80 1.77 -1.33
N SER A 42 -7.05 1.73 -0.89
CA SER A 42 -7.42 0.95 0.29
C SER A 42 -7.22 -0.53 -0.01
N ASN A 43 -6.54 -1.23 0.88
CA ASN A 43 -6.16 -2.62 0.74
C ASN A 43 -6.57 -3.42 1.97
N VAL A 44 -6.66 -4.75 1.82
CA VAL A 44 -7.08 -5.64 2.88
C VAL A 44 -5.94 -6.60 3.21
N VAL A 45 -5.60 -6.70 4.48
CA VAL A 45 -4.56 -7.62 4.96
C VAL A 45 -5.03 -9.06 4.78
N THR A 46 -4.26 -9.86 4.04
CA THR A 46 -4.53 -11.30 3.82
C THR A 46 -3.60 -12.19 4.63
N ALA A 47 -2.38 -11.73 4.89
CA ALA A 47 -1.38 -12.39 5.71
C ALA A 47 -0.54 -11.36 6.48
N SER A 48 0.01 -11.78 7.63
CA SER A 48 0.92 -10.99 8.45
C SER A 48 2.23 -11.77 8.63
N PRO A 49 3.42 -11.14 8.50
CA PRO A 49 3.62 -9.70 8.30
C PRO A 49 3.26 -9.23 6.88
N VAL A 50 2.79 -7.98 6.77
CA VAL A 50 2.67 -7.28 5.48
C VAL A 50 4.02 -6.66 5.13
N SER A 51 4.46 -6.83 3.88
CA SER A 51 5.67 -6.21 3.35
C SER A 51 5.30 -5.20 2.26
N ILE A 52 5.87 -4.01 2.34
CA ILE A 52 5.71 -2.95 1.33
C ILE A 52 7.10 -2.41 1.01
N LYS A 53 7.47 -2.43 -0.26
CA LYS A 53 8.71 -1.86 -0.78
C LYS A 53 8.38 -0.78 -1.80
N VAL A 54 9.12 0.32 -1.75
CA VAL A 54 9.00 1.43 -2.69
C VAL A 54 10.39 1.71 -3.24
N LYS A 55 10.54 1.73 -4.57
CA LYS A 55 11.84 2.00 -5.19
C LYS A 55 12.16 3.50 -5.16
N LYS A 56 11.16 4.36 -5.37
CA LYS A 56 11.33 5.82 -5.42
C LYS A 56 10.04 6.53 -5.03
N GLY A 57 10.16 7.64 -4.30
CA GLY A 57 9.03 8.46 -3.84
C GLY A 57 8.60 8.15 -2.42
N ASN A 58 7.61 8.91 -1.93
CA ASN A 58 7.11 8.81 -0.56
C ASN A 58 5.67 8.29 -0.53
N LEU A 59 5.48 7.11 0.06
CA LEU A 59 4.18 6.47 0.22
C LEU A 59 3.74 6.55 1.69
N LEU A 60 2.61 7.19 1.95
CA LEU A 60 1.98 7.18 3.26
C LEU A 60 1.22 5.88 3.45
N LEU A 61 1.46 5.23 4.59
CA LEU A 61 0.67 4.11 5.06
C LEU A 61 -0.29 4.57 6.15
N PHE A 62 -1.59 4.42 5.91
CA PHE A 62 -2.62 4.84 6.87
C PHE A 62 -3.49 3.67 7.29
N ARG A 63 -3.76 3.58 8.58
CA ARG A 63 -4.59 2.56 9.23
C ARG A 63 -5.45 3.28 10.28
N VAL A 64 -6.74 2.98 10.30
CA VAL A 64 -7.64 3.41 11.37
C VAL A 64 -7.80 2.25 12.35
N PHE A 65 -7.70 2.55 13.64
CA PHE A 65 -8.04 1.62 14.71
C PHE A 65 -9.45 1.96 15.19
N ALA A 66 -10.34 0.97 15.18
CA ALA A 66 -11.64 1.04 15.84
C ALA A 66 -11.57 0.26 17.15
#